data_AF-A0AA38CTB4-F1
#
_entry.id   AF-A0AA38CTB4-F1
#
_cell.length_a   1.000
_cell.length_b   1.000
_cell.length_c   1.000
_cell.angle_alpha   90.00
_cell.angle_beta   90.00
_cell.angle_gamma   90.00
#
_symmetry.space_group_name_H-M   'P 1'
#
loop_
_entity.id
_entity.type
_entity.pdbx_description
1 polymer ?
#
loop_
_entity_poly.entity_id
_entity_poly.type
_entity_poly.pdbx_seq_one_letter_code
_entity_poly.pdbx_strand_id
1 'polypeptide(L)'
;MTSDRDQGGADDPDDLSHDLPDGVVVPDDLSSLFGDDGGASSAPGLPDTADASDTAADTSAAGTAGGATPSTSAPASGTAEEDAADDDVEPAVIRTTAVVLTQVRQAKVLASILALAGIEAAVVPSGRGAIAVRYVEQLEADADPGELLSGIPREAEALGAALSVAARSEVVLLAARVEEVSGEISGQVKARRYRGGQIAQEPPPGLVLAQADAVAERLLIGLVQAPQVPGYISSSDLGGAGGAGGGGVRGLFGRRRRDEGETS
;
A
#
# COMPACT_ATOMS: atom_id res chain seq x y z
N MET A 1 -38.52 41.94 43.12
CA MET A 1 -37.05 41.80 43.24
C MET A 1 -36.80 40.57 44.09
N THR A 2 -36.85 39.42 43.44
CA THR A 2 -36.72 38.08 44.01
C THR A 2 -35.29 37.61 43.78
N SER A 3 -34.63 37.29 44.88
CA SER A 3 -33.27 36.76 44.93
C SER A 3 -33.22 35.26 44.65
N ASP A 4 -31.98 34.82 44.42
CA ASP A 4 -31.42 33.50 44.68
C ASP A 4 -31.50 32.40 43.60
N ARG A 5 -30.43 32.43 42.79
CA ARG A 5 -29.56 31.31 42.38
C ARG A 5 -30.10 29.91 42.62
N ASP A 6 -30.42 29.27 41.51
CA ASP A 6 -30.42 27.83 41.35
C ASP A 6 -29.24 27.42 40.44
N GLN A 7 -28.87 26.14 40.51
CA GLN A 7 -27.89 25.39 39.72
C GLN A 7 -26.52 25.17 40.36
N GLY A 8 -26.52 24.30 41.37
CA GLY A 8 -25.49 23.28 41.54
C GLY A 8 -26.15 21.90 41.42
N GLY A 9 -25.93 21.21 40.31
CA GLY A 9 -26.34 19.84 40.08
C GLY A 9 -25.26 19.16 39.24
N ALA A 10 -24.58 18.20 39.84
CA ALA A 10 -23.44 17.51 39.26
C ALA A 10 -23.86 16.71 38.01
N ASP A 11 -23.03 16.78 36.97
CA ASP A 11 -23.08 15.91 35.80
C ASP A 11 -22.75 14.47 36.24
N ASP A 12 -23.77 13.61 36.31
CA ASP A 12 -23.63 12.15 36.35
C ASP A 12 -23.32 11.65 34.92
N PRO A 13 -22.19 10.99 34.67
CA PRO A 13 -21.83 10.46 33.36
C PRO A 13 -22.32 9.02 33.16
N ASP A 14 -23.63 8.76 33.26
CA ASP A 14 -24.18 7.38 33.12
C ASP A 14 -25.44 7.25 32.24
N ASP A 15 -25.79 8.26 31.42
CA ASP A 15 -27.03 8.23 30.62
C ASP A 15 -26.79 8.24 29.09
N LEU A 16 -26.08 7.24 28.58
CA LEU A 16 -25.93 7.00 27.13
C LEU A 16 -26.27 5.56 26.72
N SER A 17 -27.22 4.92 27.41
CA SER A 17 -27.65 3.57 27.09
C SER A 17 -29.14 3.44 26.78
N HIS A 18 -29.71 4.28 25.92
CA HIS A 18 -31.03 4.02 25.34
C HIS A 18 -31.25 4.69 23.98
N ASP A 19 -30.75 4.05 22.90
CA ASP A 19 -31.46 4.04 21.61
C ASP A 19 -30.94 2.90 20.70
N LEU A 20 -31.28 1.66 21.03
CA LEU A 20 -31.05 0.49 20.16
C LEU A 20 -32.43 -0.07 19.75
N PRO A 21 -32.70 -0.27 18.46
CA PRO A 21 -33.98 -0.76 17.99
C PRO A 21 -34.24 -2.21 18.43
N ASP A 22 -35.45 -2.45 18.95
CA ASP A 22 -35.95 -3.77 19.33
C ASP A 22 -35.89 -4.76 18.15
N GLY A 23 -35.01 -5.76 18.27
CA GLY A 23 -34.89 -6.82 17.26
C GLY A 23 -33.53 -7.52 17.18
N VAL A 24 -32.52 -7.12 17.96
CA VAL A 24 -31.24 -7.81 18.02
C VAL A 24 -31.35 -9.03 18.94
N VAL A 25 -31.49 -10.22 18.35
CA VAL A 25 -31.26 -11.48 19.05
C VAL A 25 -29.76 -11.61 19.28
N VAL A 26 -29.33 -11.35 20.52
CA VAL A 26 -27.95 -11.58 20.97
C VAL A 26 -27.77 -13.10 21.17
N PRO A 27 -26.81 -13.75 20.51
CA PRO A 27 -26.47 -15.14 20.78
C PRO A 27 -25.92 -15.29 22.20
N ASP A 28 -26.36 -16.32 22.93
CA ASP A 28 -26.04 -16.60 24.36
C ASP A 28 -24.54 -16.78 24.69
N ASP A 29 -23.64 -16.73 23.72
CA ASP A 29 -22.21 -17.05 23.89
C ASP A 29 -21.31 -15.85 24.27
N LEU A 30 -21.87 -14.65 24.52
CA LEU A 30 -21.06 -13.45 24.85
C LEU A 30 -21.11 -13.01 26.32
N SER A 31 -21.93 -13.65 27.15
CA SER A 31 -22.04 -13.37 28.59
C SER A 31 -20.90 -13.99 29.42
N SER A 32 -20.01 -14.77 28.81
CA SER A 32 -18.88 -15.46 29.47
C SER A 32 -17.52 -14.77 29.29
N LEU A 33 -17.43 -13.69 28.51
CA LEU A 33 -16.15 -13.01 28.21
C LEU A 33 -15.85 -11.82 29.14
N PHE A 34 -16.80 -11.38 29.96
CA PHE A 34 -16.62 -10.30 30.94
C PHE A 34 -16.93 -10.79 32.37
N GLY A 35 -16.36 -11.95 32.71
CA GLY A 35 -16.29 -12.47 34.08
C GLY A 35 -14.96 -12.06 34.72
N ASP A 36 -15.06 -11.16 35.68
CA ASP A 36 -14.06 -10.84 36.70
C ASP A 36 -13.63 -12.12 37.44
N ASP A 37 -12.32 -12.40 37.48
CA ASP A 37 -11.73 -13.35 38.42
C ASP A 37 -10.31 -12.91 38.78
N GLY A 38 -10.21 -12.15 39.87
CA GLY A 38 -9.01 -12.11 40.68
C GLY A 38 -8.80 -13.46 41.37
N GLY A 39 -7.63 -14.08 41.18
CA GLY A 39 -7.32 -15.32 41.89
C GLY A 39 -6.01 -15.96 41.46
N ALA A 40 -5.00 -15.86 42.32
CA ALA A 40 -3.70 -16.49 42.18
C ALA A 40 -3.75 -18.03 42.12
N SER A 41 -2.97 -18.67 41.24
CA SER A 41 -2.13 -19.81 41.62
C SER A 41 -1.19 -20.31 40.50
N SER A 42 0.09 -20.39 40.86
CA SER A 42 1.01 -21.50 40.60
C SER A 42 1.43 -21.84 39.16
N ALA A 43 2.62 -21.35 38.78
CA ALA A 43 3.42 -21.88 37.68
C ALA A 43 4.15 -23.18 38.09
N PRO A 44 4.38 -24.15 37.17
CA PRO A 44 5.13 -25.37 37.44
C PRO A 44 6.65 -25.13 37.37
N GLY A 45 7.38 -25.78 38.28
CA GLY A 45 8.82 -25.65 38.45
C GLY A 45 9.66 -26.28 37.34
N LEU A 46 10.84 -25.67 37.12
CA LEU A 46 11.99 -26.28 36.46
C LEU A 46 13.16 -26.37 37.44
N PRO A 47 13.99 -27.42 37.37
CA PRO A 47 15.02 -27.71 38.35
C PRO A 47 16.32 -26.94 38.14
N ASP A 48 16.98 -26.80 39.28
CA ASP A 48 18.29 -26.25 39.61
C ASP A 48 19.46 -26.92 38.88
N THR A 49 20.38 -26.11 38.35
CA THR A 49 21.79 -26.46 38.21
C THR A 49 22.65 -25.22 38.45
N ALA A 50 23.30 -25.19 39.61
CA ALA A 50 24.44 -24.35 39.94
C ALA A 50 25.64 -24.64 39.00
N ASP A 51 26.46 -23.62 38.68
CA ASP A 51 27.82 -23.51 39.23
C ASP A 51 28.56 -22.22 38.77
N ALA A 52 29.47 -21.78 39.65
CA ALA A 52 30.70 -21.02 39.44
C ALA A 52 30.69 -19.53 39.02
N SER A 53 30.81 -18.71 40.09
CA SER A 53 31.69 -17.55 40.30
C SER A 53 32.68 -17.10 39.20
N ASP A 54 32.71 -15.80 38.91
CA ASP A 54 33.97 -15.05 38.89
C ASP A 54 33.82 -13.56 39.27
N THR A 55 34.55 -13.23 40.33
CA THR A 55 35.09 -12.00 40.89
C THR A 55 35.03 -10.69 40.05
N ALA A 56 34.40 -9.65 40.61
CA ALA A 56 34.63 -8.25 40.20
C ALA A 56 35.16 -7.44 41.38
N ALA A 57 36.44 -7.09 41.33
CA ALA A 57 37.10 -6.15 42.22
C ALA A 57 37.66 -4.97 41.42
N ASP A 58 37.32 -3.78 41.92
CA ASP A 58 38.16 -2.57 42.03
C ASP A 58 38.68 -1.91 40.74
N THR A 59 38.35 -0.64 40.52
CA THR A 59 39.14 0.51 40.98
C THR A 59 38.86 1.74 40.11
N SER A 60 38.56 2.85 40.75
CA SER A 60 38.56 4.21 40.22
C SER A 60 39.95 4.67 39.79
N ALA A 61 40.07 5.45 38.70
CA ALA A 61 41.11 6.47 38.59
C ALA A 61 40.77 7.56 37.55
N ALA A 62 40.97 8.79 37.99
CA ALA A 62 40.81 10.06 37.30
C ALA A 62 41.77 10.27 36.11
N GLY A 63 41.37 11.18 35.21
CA GLY A 63 42.25 11.72 34.16
C GLY A 63 41.66 12.98 33.51
N THR A 64 41.88 14.14 34.15
CA THR A 64 41.59 15.48 33.61
C THR A 64 42.78 16.04 32.84
N ALA A 65 42.56 16.46 31.60
CA ALA A 65 43.22 17.55 30.86
C ALA A 65 42.55 17.59 29.47
N GLY A 66 42.06 18.67 28.88
CA GLY A 66 42.43 20.08 28.96
C GLY A 66 42.54 20.55 27.49
N GLY A 67 41.73 21.52 27.07
CA GLY A 67 41.86 22.09 25.71
C GLY A 67 40.57 22.69 25.16
N ALA A 68 40.29 23.94 25.53
CA ALA A 68 39.29 24.78 24.89
C ALA A 68 39.79 25.30 23.53
N THR A 69 38.90 25.39 22.53
CA THR A 69 38.65 26.61 21.74
C THR A 69 37.38 26.42 20.88
N PRO A 70 36.42 27.37 20.91
CA PRO A 70 35.32 27.44 19.96
C PRO A 70 35.74 28.32 18.77
N SER A 71 35.61 27.80 17.55
CA SER A 71 35.75 28.62 16.34
C SER A 71 34.40 28.73 15.65
N THR A 72 33.78 29.89 15.90
CA THR A 72 32.66 30.46 15.13
C THR A 72 33.16 30.88 13.75
N SER A 73 32.41 30.56 12.69
CA SER A 73 32.11 31.51 11.60
C SER A 73 30.93 31.00 10.76
N ALA A 74 29.94 31.89 10.64
CA ALA A 74 28.71 31.74 9.87
C ALA A 74 28.95 32.13 8.38
N PRO A 75 27.96 31.96 7.48
CA PRO A 75 28.16 31.80 6.05
C PRO A 75 28.40 33.13 5.33
N ALA A 76 29.31 33.13 4.35
CA ALA A 76 29.41 34.19 3.36
C ALA A 76 28.41 33.93 2.24
N SER A 77 27.49 34.87 2.06
CA SER A 77 26.61 34.97 0.90
C SER A 77 27.46 35.20 -0.36
N GLY A 78 27.37 34.25 -1.29
CA GLY A 78 27.85 34.38 -2.66
C GLY A 78 26.64 34.46 -3.57
N THR A 79 26.49 35.61 -4.20
CA THR A 79 25.47 36.03 -5.15
C THR A 79 25.20 35.03 -6.26
N ALA A 80 23.91 34.95 -6.61
CA ALA A 80 23.35 34.30 -7.77
C ALA A 80 24.10 34.64 -9.07
N GLU A 81 24.49 33.59 -9.78
CA GLU A 81 24.57 33.60 -11.23
C GLU A 81 23.51 32.60 -11.69
N GLU A 82 22.31 33.13 -11.96
CA GLU A 82 21.29 32.45 -12.75
C GLU A 82 21.84 32.33 -14.17
N ASP A 83 22.54 31.23 -14.43
CA ASP A 83 22.78 30.78 -15.79
C ASP A 83 21.46 30.22 -16.29
N ALA A 84 20.63 31.11 -16.85
CA ALA A 84 19.43 30.75 -17.59
C ALA A 84 19.86 30.11 -18.92
N ALA A 85 20.40 28.90 -18.83
CA ALA A 85 20.37 27.96 -19.93
C ALA A 85 18.90 27.55 -20.09
N ASP A 86 18.28 28.09 -21.14
CA ASP A 86 17.03 27.58 -21.71
C ASP A 86 17.36 26.19 -22.28
N ASP A 87 17.56 25.21 -21.39
CA ASP A 87 17.64 23.81 -21.74
C ASP A 87 16.22 23.40 -22.12
N ASP A 88 16.05 22.85 -23.33
CA ASP A 88 14.92 22.01 -23.69
C ASP A 88 14.94 20.77 -22.75
N VAL A 89 14.56 20.96 -21.49
CA VAL A 89 14.46 19.90 -20.49
C VAL A 89 13.28 19.05 -20.91
N GLU A 90 13.56 17.88 -21.49
CA GLU A 90 12.53 16.87 -21.71
C GLU A 90 11.78 16.63 -20.39
N PRO A 91 10.44 16.68 -20.39
CA PRO A 91 9.68 16.60 -19.16
C PRO A 91 9.96 15.27 -18.47
N ALA A 92 10.49 15.32 -17.25
CA ALA A 92 10.81 14.13 -16.47
C ALA A 92 9.54 13.31 -16.21
N VAL A 93 9.55 12.03 -16.60
CA VAL A 93 8.41 11.10 -16.45
C VAL A 93 8.71 10.11 -15.34
N ILE A 94 7.89 10.12 -14.29
CA ILE A 94 7.94 9.14 -13.21
C ILE A 94 7.15 7.91 -13.65
N ARG A 95 7.84 6.78 -13.77
CA ARG A 95 7.23 5.47 -14.03
C ARG A 95 7.12 4.69 -12.73
N THR A 96 5.90 4.40 -12.31
CA THR A 96 5.64 3.57 -11.14
C THR A 96 4.93 2.28 -11.54
N THR A 97 5.48 1.14 -11.13
CA THR A 97 4.79 -0.14 -11.19
C THR A 97 4.15 -0.45 -9.84
N ALA A 98 2.83 -0.57 -9.82
CA ALA A 98 2.05 -0.96 -8.67
C ALA A 98 1.68 -2.45 -8.75
N VAL A 99 2.06 -3.22 -7.74
CA VAL A 99 1.79 -4.66 -7.61
C VAL A 99 1.01 -4.89 -6.33
N VAL A 100 -0.23 -5.36 -6.44
CA VAL A 100 -1.09 -5.69 -5.30
C VAL A 100 -1.10 -7.20 -5.09
N LEU A 101 -0.55 -7.63 -3.96
CA LEU A 101 -0.55 -9.01 -3.50
C LEU A 101 -1.90 -9.31 -2.82
N THR A 102 -2.55 -10.39 -3.26
CA THR A 102 -3.86 -10.80 -2.75
C THR A 102 -3.85 -12.25 -2.26
N GLN A 103 -4.83 -12.61 -1.42
CA GLN A 103 -5.08 -13.99 -1.01
C GLN A 103 -6.03 -14.75 -1.96
N VAL A 104 -6.51 -14.09 -3.02
CA VAL A 104 -7.41 -14.72 -4.00
C VAL A 104 -6.62 -15.76 -4.79
N ARG A 105 -7.02 -17.04 -4.71
CA ARG A 105 -6.21 -18.14 -5.25
C ARG A 105 -6.09 -18.20 -6.76
N GLN A 106 -7.09 -17.69 -7.49
CA GLN A 106 -7.17 -17.83 -8.94
C GLN A 106 -7.20 -16.45 -9.62
N ALA A 107 -6.34 -16.25 -10.62
CA ALA A 107 -6.28 -15.03 -11.42
C ALA A 107 -7.64 -14.68 -12.04
N LYS A 108 -8.35 -15.67 -12.58
CA LYS A 108 -9.69 -15.46 -13.18
C LYS A 108 -10.72 -14.94 -12.18
N VAL A 109 -10.67 -15.40 -10.93
CA VAL A 109 -11.57 -14.93 -9.86
C VAL A 109 -11.25 -13.49 -9.51
N LEU A 110 -9.97 -13.15 -9.31
CA LEU A 110 -9.55 -11.79 -9.01
C LEU A 110 -9.92 -10.82 -10.15
N ALA A 111 -9.68 -11.21 -11.40
CA ALA A 111 -10.05 -10.43 -12.58
C ALA A 111 -11.57 -10.20 -12.68
N SER A 112 -12.37 -11.19 -12.29
CA SER A 112 -13.83 -11.07 -12.25
C SER A 112 -14.30 -10.09 -11.17
N ILE A 113 -13.68 -10.14 -9.97
CA ILE A 113 -13.97 -9.19 -8.88
C ILE A 113 -13.65 -7.76 -9.33
N LEU A 114 -12.48 -7.56 -9.94
CA LEU A 114 -12.04 -6.27 -10.48
C LEU A 114 -13.02 -5.75 -11.54
N ALA A 115 -13.39 -6.60 -12.52
CA ALA A 115 -14.34 -6.24 -13.57
C ALA A 115 -15.71 -5.84 -13.01
N LEU A 116 -16.24 -6.58 -12.03
CA LEU A 116 -17.50 -6.25 -11.37
C LEU A 116 -17.44 -4.95 -10.56
N ALA A 117 -16.28 -4.63 -9.99
CA ALA A 117 -16.03 -3.39 -9.28
C ALA A 117 -15.71 -2.20 -10.21
N GLY A 118 -15.63 -2.42 -11.53
CA GLY A 118 -15.23 -1.38 -12.49
C GLY A 118 -13.77 -0.95 -12.33
N ILE A 119 -12.92 -1.80 -11.76
CA ILE A 119 -11.50 -1.52 -11.52
C ILE A 119 -10.69 -2.16 -12.65
N GLU A 120 -9.97 -1.32 -13.38
CA GLU A 120 -9.08 -1.79 -14.43
C GLU A 120 -7.68 -2.10 -13.87
N ALA A 121 -7.28 -3.35 -13.96
CA ALA A 121 -5.92 -3.80 -13.68
C ALA A 121 -5.58 -5.06 -14.47
N ALA A 122 -4.29 -5.24 -14.72
CA ALA A 122 -3.70 -6.47 -15.21
C ALA A 122 -3.69 -7.51 -14.09
N VAL A 123 -4.11 -8.75 -14.36
CA VAL A 123 -4.12 -9.82 -13.35
C VAL A 123 -3.25 -10.97 -13.80
N VAL A 124 -2.39 -11.44 -12.90
CA VAL A 124 -1.49 -12.56 -13.15
C VAL A 124 -1.57 -13.60 -12.02
N PRO A 125 -1.41 -14.89 -12.35
CA PRO A 125 -1.33 -15.95 -11.34
C PRO A 125 0.02 -15.93 -10.63
N SER A 126 0.02 -16.37 -9.38
CA SER A 126 1.20 -16.54 -8.53
C SER A 126 1.05 -17.82 -7.70
N GLY A 127 2.15 -18.33 -7.14
CA GLY A 127 2.14 -19.52 -6.29
C GLY A 127 1.35 -19.34 -4.99
N ARG A 128 1.32 -18.13 -4.41
CA ARG A 128 0.61 -17.81 -3.17
C ARG A 128 -0.80 -17.25 -3.37
N GLY A 129 -1.13 -16.78 -4.58
CA GLY A 129 -2.41 -16.16 -4.90
C GLY A 129 -2.39 -15.51 -6.28
N ALA A 130 -3.32 -14.61 -6.55
CA ALA A 130 -3.34 -13.78 -7.74
C ALA A 130 -2.80 -12.39 -7.40
N ILE A 131 -2.20 -11.76 -8.39
CA ILE A 131 -1.59 -10.44 -8.28
C ILE A 131 -2.31 -9.51 -9.24
N ALA A 132 -2.67 -8.32 -8.79
CA ALA A 132 -3.12 -7.23 -9.66
C ALA A 132 -1.96 -6.26 -9.90
N VAL A 133 -1.80 -5.81 -11.15
CA VAL A 133 -0.72 -4.93 -11.59
C VAL A 133 -1.32 -3.71 -12.28
N ARG A 134 -0.78 -2.53 -11.98
CA ARG A 134 -1.09 -1.27 -12.64
C ARG A 134 0.20 -0.51 -12.90
N TYR A 135 0.34 0.03 -14.09
CA TYR A 135 1.45 0.88 -14.48
C TYR A 135 0.95 2.32 -14.47
N VAL A 136 1.63 3.17 -13.73
CA VAL A 136 1.30 4.59 -13.62
C VAL A 136 2.47 5.36 -14.20
N GLU A 137 2.21 6.10 -15.27
CA GLU A 137 3.16 7.04 -15.87
C GLU A 137 2.64 8.46 -15.63
N GLN A 138 3.46 9.30 -15.02
CA GLN A 138 3.10 10.66 -14.67
C GLN A 138 4.26 11.60 -14.94
N LEU A 139 3.98 12.80 -15.43
CA LEU A 139 4.97 13.86 -15.51
C LEU A 139 5.32 14.32 -14.09
N GLU A 140 6.59 14.48 -13.78
CA GLU A 140 7.04 14.93 -12.46
C GLU A 140 6.42 16.29 -12.08
N ALA A 141 6.23 17.18 -13.07
CA ALA A 141 5.57 18.47 -12.89
C ALA A 141 4.09 18.36 -12.46
N ASP A 142 3.42 17.27 -12.82
CA ASP A 142 2.02 17.00 -12.48
C ASP A 142 1.89 16.11 -11.23
N ALA A 143 3.01 15.67 -10.64
CA ALA A 143 3.03 14.81 -9.47
C ALA A 143 2.54 15.54 -8.22
N ASP A 144 1.56 14.95 -7.53
CA ASP A 144 1.07 15.52 -6.28
C ASP A 144 2.19 15.48 -5.21
N PRO A 145 2.41 16.56 -4.45
CA PRO A 145 3.46 16.59 -3.43
C PRO A 145 3.34 15.46 -2.40
N GLY A 146 2.12 15.03 -2.07
CA GLY A 146 1.90 13.90 -1.16
C GLY A 146 2.35 12.56 -1.75
N GLU A 147 2.23 12.38 -3.06
CA GLU A 147 2.72 11.20 -3.78
C GLU A 147 4.24 11.17 -3.87
N LEU A 148 4.88 12.33 -4.00
CA LEU A 148 6.33 12.44 -3.98
C LEU A 148 6.90 12.07 -2.60
N LEU A 149 6.26 12.53 -1.52
CA LEU A 149 6.68 12.24 -0.15
C LEU A 149 6.40 10.78 0.26
N SER A 150 5.23 10.25 -0.09
CA SER A 150 4.87 8.86 0.23
C SER A 150 5.61 7.85 -0.64
N GLY A 151 5.94 8.22 -1.87
CA GLY A 151 6.50 7.35 -2.91
C GLY A 151 5.46 6.46 -3.60
N ILE A 152 4.16 6.66 -3.34
CA ILE A 152 3.07 5.88 -3.93
C ILE A 152 2.11 6.84 -4.67
N PRO A 153 1.88 6.65 -5.98
CA PRO A 153 0.92 7.45 -6.73
C PRO A 153 -0.52 7.23 -6.25
N ARG A 154 -1.38 8.26 -6.30
CA ARG A 154 -2.79 8.17 -5.87
C ARG A 154 -3.56 7.08 -6.62
N GLU A 155 -3.28 6.89 -7.90
CA GLU A 155 -3.90 5.83 -8.70
C GLU A 155 -3.56 4.43 -8.16
N ALA A 156 -2.31 4.22 -7.72
CA ALA A 156 -1.87 2.99 -7.10
C ALA A 156 -2.49 2.79 -5.71
N GLU A 157 -2.60 3.86 -4.91
CA GLU A 157 -3.29 3.83 -3.62
C GLU A 157 -4.77 3.46 -3.78
N ALA A 158 -5.46 4.10 -4.74
CA ALA A 158 -6.86 3.83 -5.05
C ALA A 158 -7.07 2.36 -5.44
N LEU A 159 -6.16 1.78 -6.22
CA LEU A 159 -6.21 0.36 -6.55
C LEU A 159 -6.14 -0.53 -5.31
N GLY A 160 -5.17 -0.31 -4.42
CA GLY A 160 -5.01 -1.09 -3.18
C GLY A 160 -6.21 -0.97 -2.25
N ALA A 161 -6.70 0.25 -2.03
CA ALA A 161 -7.88 0.52 -1.23
C ALA A 161 -9.13 -0.16 -1.82
N ALA A 162 -9.43 0.08 -3.10
CA ALA A 162 -10.61 -0.46 -3.77
C ALA A 162 -10.60 -1.99 -3.83
N LEU A 163 -9.44 -2.61 -4.10
CA LEU A 163 -9.29 -4.06 -4.09
C LEU A 163 -9.56 -4.67 -2.71
N SER A 164 -9.09 -4.04 -1.63
CA SER A 164 -9.33 -4.55 -0.28
C SER A 164 -10.82 -4.59 0.08
N VAL A 165 -11.59 -3.62 -0.43
CA VAL A 165 -13.06 -3.58 -0.30
C VAL A 165 -13.71 -4.63 -1.19
N ALA A 166 -13.38 -4.64 -2.48
CA ALA A 166 -14.01 -5.51 -3.47
C ALA A 166 -13.76 -7.01 -3.19
N ALA A 167 -12.54 -7.37 -2.80
CA ALA A 167 -12.18 -8.74 -2.44
C ALA A 167 -12.59 -9.12 -1.01
N ARG A 168 -12.99 -8.13 -0.18
CA ARG A 168 -13.29 -8.31 1.27
C ARG A 168 -12.14 -9.01 2.00
N SER A 169 -10.91 -8.68 1.64
CA SER A 169 -9.69 -9.29 2.19
C SER A 169 -8.61 -8.24 2.37
N GLU A 170 -7.66 -8.50 3.27
CA GLU A 170 -6.45 -7.69 3.33
C GLU A 170 -5.61 -7.88 2.06
N VAL A 171 -5.05 -6.79 1.56
CA VAL A 171 -4.13 -6.78 0.42
C VAL A 171 -2.89 -5.97 0.74
N VAL A 172 -1.78 -6.27 0.07
CA VAL A 172 -0.54 -5.50 0.21
C VAL A 172 -0.18 -4.91 -1.14
N LEU A 173 -0.19 -3.59 -1.22
CA LEU A 173 0.31 -2.82 -2.35
C LEU A 173 1.82 -2.64 -2.22
N LEU A 174 2.55 -2.99 -3.27
CA LEU A 174 3.94 -2.63 -3.51
C LEU A 174 3.98 -1.63 -4.66
N ALA A 175 4.62 -0.49 -4.47
CA ALA A 175 4.84 0.49 -5.53
C ALA A 175 6.34 0.65 -5.73
N ALA A 176 6.81 0.46 -6.96
CA ALA A 176 8.20 0.63 -7.32
C ALA A 176 8.35 1.71 -8.37
N ARG A 177 9.18 2.71 -8.05
CA ARG A 177 9.71 3.69 -9.01
C ARG A 177 11.08 3.21 -9.40
N VAL A 178 11.26 2.92 -10.68
CA VAL A 178 12.52 2.42 -11.22
C VAL A 178 13.03 3.45 -12.22
N GLU A 179 14.24 3.93 -11.97
CA GLU A 179 14.92 4.94 -12.76
C GLU A 179 16.28 4.40 -13.18
N GLU A 180 16.61 4.56 -14.45
CA GLU A 180 17.94 4.24 -14.97
C GLU A 180 18.78 5.51 -14.93
N VAL A 181 19.75 5.54 -14.02
CA VAL A 181 20.65 6.69 -13.86
C VAL A 181 22.06 6.23 -14.19
N SER A 182 22.62 6.80 -15.26
CA SER A 182 23.99 6.48 -15.71
C SER A 182 24.26 4.99 -15.99
N GLY A 183 23.24 4.25 -16.45
CA GLY A 183 23.33 2.81 -16.74
C GLY A 183 23.20 1.90 -15.51
N GLU A 184 22.93 2.48 -14.33
CA GLU A 184 22.56 1.73 -13.13
C GLU A 184 21.05 1.83 -12.90
N ILE A 185 20.39 0.68 -12.72
CA ILE A 185 18.97 0.63 -12.38
C ILE A 185 18.86 0.90 -10.88
N SER A 186 18.44 2.12 -10.54
CA SER A 186 18.13 2.50 -9.17
C SER A 186 16.62 2.57 -9.02
N GLY A 187 16.11 2.31 -7.82
CA GLY A 187 14.68 2.37 -7.62
C GLY A 187 14.29 2.39 -6.16
N GLN A 188 13.13 2.99 -5.91
CA GLN A 188 12.51 3.04 -4.60
C GLN A 188 11.31 2.12 -4.60
N VAL A 189 11.21 1.25 -3.59
CA VAL A 189 10.05 0.40 -3.36
C VAL A 189 9.38 0.82 -2.06
N LYS A 190 8.06 1.01 -2.10
CA LYS A 190 7.21 1.26 -0.94
C LYS A 190 6.18 0.15 -0.82
N ALA A 191 5.77 -0.14 0.41
CA ALA A 191 4.79 -1.17 0.70
C ALA A 191 3.73 -0.65 1.66
N ARG A 192 2.46 -0.97 1.38
CA ARG A 192 1.33 -0.54 2.19
C ARG A 192 0.24 -1.61 2.21
N ARG A 193 -0.24 -1.95 3.40
CA ARG A 193 -1.31 -2.92 3.62
C ARG A 193 -2.63 -2.19 3.74
N TYR A 194 -3.63 -2.66 3.00
CA TYR A 194 -4.99 -2.14 3.03
C TYR A 194 -5.97 -3.15 3.58
N ARG A 195 -6.95 -2.67 4.36
CA ARG A 195 -8.08 -3.43 4.87
C ARG A 195 -9.34 -2.57 4.83
N GLY A 196 -10.36 -3.03 4.10
CA GLY A 196 -11.64 -2.30 4.03
C GLY A 196 -11.52 -0.87 3.49
N GLY A 197 -10.58 -0.64 2.57
CA GLY A 197 -10.32 0.66 1.94
C GLY A 197 -9.40 1.59 2.74
N GLN A 198 -8.99 1.19 3.94
CA GLN A 198 -8.15 1.99 4.83
C GLN A 198 -6.72 1.43 4.90
N ILE A 199 -5.76 2.30 5.19
CA ILE A 199 -4.36 1.93 5.44
C ILE A 199 -4.30 1.24 6.81
N ALA A 200 -3.96 -0.04 6.82
CA ALA A 200 -3.84 -0.82 8.03
C ALA A 200 -2.41 -0.82 8.59
N GLN A 201 -1.41 -0.88 7.71
CA GLN A 201 0.00 -0.95 8.09
C GLN A 201 0.91 -0.55 6.91
N GLU A 202 2.11 -0.07 7.20
CA GLU A 202 3.19 0.12 6.22
C GLU A 202 4.36 -0.84 6.55
N PRO A 203 4.29 -2.10 6.10
CA PRO A 203 5.34 -3.07 6.38
C PRO A 203 6.64 -2.73 5.62
N PRO A 204 7.83 -3.14 6.12
CA PRO A 204 9.07 -3.00 5.37
C PRO A 204 9.01 -3.74 4.01
N PRO A 205 9.29 -3.07 2.88
CA PRO A 205 9.15 -3.67 1.54
C PRO A 205 9.98 -4.95 1.36
N GLY A 206 11.20 -4.97 1.89
CA GLY A 206 12.08 -6.15 1.82
C GLY A 206 11.49 -7.37 2.51
N LEU A 207 10.75 -7.20 3.61
CA LEU A 207 10.08 -8.30 4.30
C LEU A 207 8.87 -8.82 3.51
N VAL A 208 8.12 -7.92 2.87
CA VAL A 208 7.01 -8.30 1.99
C VAL A 208 7.54 -9.08 0.78
N LEU A 209 8.60 -8.60 0.14
CA LEU A 209 9.22 -9.23 -1.02
C LEU A 209 9.84 -10.58 -0.69
N ALA A 210 10.48 -10.73 0.48
CA ALA A 210 11.01 -12.02 0.93
C ALA A 210 9.92 -13.12 1.05
N GLN A 211 8.67 -12.72 1.25
CA GLN A 211 7.51 -13.61 1.31
C GLN A 211 6.71 -13.65 0.01
N ALA A 212 7.01 -12.78 -0.96
CA ALA A 212 6.36 -12.77 -2.26
C ALA A 212 6.91 -13.89 -3.15
N ASP A 213 6.22 -14.14 -4.25
CA ASP A 213 6.72 -15.06 -5.28
C ASP A 213 7.59 -14.29 -6.28
N ALA A 214 8.51 -14.99 -6.95
CA ALA A 214 9.43 -14.39 -7.92
C ALA A 214 8.72 -13.63 -9.07
N VAL A 215 7.48 -14.00 -9.41
CA VAL A 215 6.69 -13.29 -10.41
C VAL A 215 6.37 -11.86 -9.95
N ALA A 216 6.03 -11.66 -8.67
CA ALA A 216 5.74 -10.34 -8.12
C ALA A 216 6.97 -9.43 -8.18
N GLU A 217 8.13 -9.94 -7.78
CA GLU A 217 9.40 -9.20 -7.82
C GLU A 217 9.74 -8.79 -9.24
N ARG A 218 9.73 -9.73 -10.19
CA ARG A 218 10.08 -9.49 -11.60
C ARG A 218 9.15 -8.47 -12.27
N LEU A 219 7.86 -8.48 -11.92
CA LEU A 219 6.91 -7.47 -12.39
C LEU A 219 7.23 -6.11 -11.79
N LEU A 220 7.45 -6.07 -10.48
CA LEU A 220 7.68 -4.85 -9.73
C LEU A 220 8.93 -4.09 -10.21
N ILE A 221 10.03 -4.80 -10.50
CA ILE A 221 11.27 -4.21 -11.03
C ILE A 221 11.28 -4.04 -12.56
N GLY A 222 10.19 -4.40 -13.25
CA GLY A 222 10.06 -4.23 -14.69
C GLY A 222 10.82 -5.24 -15.56
N LEU A 223 11.42 -6.29 -14.99
CA LEU A 223 12.07 -7.37 -15.76
C LEU A 223 11.07 -8.15 -16.64
N VAL A 224 9.80 -8.17 -16.24
CA VAL A 224 8.70 -8.80 -16.98
C VAL A 224 7.50 -7.87 -16.94
N GLN A 225 6.77 -7.79 -18.04
CA GLN A 225 5.48 -7.08 -18.12
C GLN A 225 4.33 -8.06 -17.90
N ALA A 226 3.22 -7.61 -17.33
CA ALA A 226 2.08 -8.48 -17.00
C ALA A 226 1.59 -9.35 -18.19
N PRO A 227 1.49 -8.83 -19.44
CA PRO A 227 1.08 -9.64 -20.59
C PRO A 227 2.04 -10.78 -20.96
N GLN A 228 3.29 -10.74 -20.49
CA GLN A 228 4.30 -11.77 -20.74
C GLN A 228 4.20 -12.93 -19.74
N VAL A 229 3.43 -12.78 -18.66
CA VAL A 229 3.25 -13.83 -17.65
C VAL A 229 2.19 -14.84 -18.14
N PRO A 230 2.51 -16.16 -18.15
CA PRO A 230 1.53 -17.18 -18.51
C PRO A 230 0.28 -17.12 -17.61
N GLY A 231 -0.90 -17.11 -18.23
CA GLY A 231 -2.18 -17.00 -17.51
C GLY A 231 -2.60 -15.57 -17.15
N TYR A 232 -1.94 -14.56 -17.74
CA TYR A 232 -2.38 -13.17 -17.71
C TYR A 232 -3.84 -12.99 -18.16
N ILE A 233 -4.57 -12.12 -17.45
CA ILE A 233 -5.94 -11.73 -17.76
C ILE A 233 -6.07 -10.22 -17.56
N SER A 234 -6.59 -9.49 -18.55
CA SER A 234 -7.05 -8.12 -18.32
C SER A 234 -8.46 -8.14 -17.73
N SER A 235 -8.68 -7.39 -16.64
CA SER A 235 -10.03 -7.22 -16.06
C SER A 235 -11.00 -6.53 -17.03
N SER A 236 -10.51 -5.63 -17.89
CA SER A 236 -11.30 -4.95 -18.93
C SER A 236 -11.97 -5.93 -19.91
N ASP A 237 -11.30 -7.05 -20.21
CA ASP A 237 -11.78 -8.03 -21.20
C ASP A 237 -12.97 -8.83 -20.66
N LEU A 238 -13.13 -8.89 -19.33
CA LEU A 238 -14.24 -9.57 -18.67
C LEU A 238 -15.47 -8.66 -18.49
N GLY A 239 -15.25 -7.36 -18.26
CA GLY A 239 -16.32 -6.38 -18.10
C GLY A 239 -17.18 -6.21 -19.37
N GLY A 240 -16.59 -6.40 -20.55
CA GLY A 240 -17.28 -6.31 -21.84
C GLY A 240 -18.19 -7.50 -22.18
N ALA A 241 -18.07 -8.63 -21.50
CA ALA A 241 -18.84 -9.84 -21.80
C ALA A 241 -20.19 -9.93 -21.06
N GLY A 242 -20.41 -9.10 -20.04
CA GLY A 242 -21.61 -9.11 -19.19
C GLY A 242 -22.46 -7.84 -19.20
N GLY A 243 -22.00 -6.76 -19.86
CA GLY A 243 -22.70 -5.48 -19.92
C GLY A 243 -23.55 -5.32 -21.18
N ALA A 244 -24.84 -5.66 -21.09
CA ALA A 244 -25.82 -5.18 -22.04
C ALA A 244 -25.98 -3.65 -21.86
N GLY A 245 -25.44 -2.86 -22.79
CA GLY A 245 -25.77 -1.44 -22.93
C GLY A 245 -24.58 -0.53 -23.25
N GLY A 246 -24.16 -0.46 -24.51
CA GLY A 246 -23.23 0.60 -24.95
C GLY A 246 -22.47 0.32 -26.23
N GLY A 247 -23.10 0.56 -27.38
CA GLY A 247 -22.44 1.04 -28.60
C GLY A 247 -21.25 0.26 -29.15
N GLY A 248 -21.50 -0.91 -29.75
CA GLY A 248 -20.50 -1.59 -30.57
C GLY A 248 -20.07 -0.78 -31.77
N VAL A 249 -18.84 -0.26 -31.76
CA VAL A 249 -18.12 0.16 -32.97
C VAL A 249 -17.45 -1.07 -33.57
N ARG A 250 -18.25 -1.97 -34.17
CA ARG A 250 -17.71 -2.96 -35.11
C ARG A 250 -17.44 -2.24 -36.42
N GLY A 251 -16.20 -1.76 -36.55
CA GLY A 251 -15.61 -1.26 -37.79
C GLY A 251 -15.69 -2.30 -38.89
N LEU A 252 -16.70 -2.11 -39.73
CA LEU A 252 -17.03 -2.77 -40.97
C LEU A 252 -15.91 -2.55 -42.00
N PHE A 253 -14.79 -3.27 -41.89
CA PHE A 253 -13.83 -3.34 -42.99
C PHE A 253 -14.40 -4.23 -44.11
N GLY A 254 -15.16 -3.54 -44.96
CA GLY A 254 -15.76 -4.04 -46.18
C GLY A 254 -14.73 -4.66 -47.09
N ARG A 255 -14.92 -5.96 -47.28
CA ARG A 255 -14.41 -6.78 -48.38
C ARG A 255 -14.77 -6.09 -49.72
N ARG A 256 -13.82 -5.41 -50.37
CA ARG A 256 -13.95 -5.12 -51.81
C ARG A 256 -13.46 -6.33 -52.58
N ARG A 257 -14.41 -7.07 -53.13
CA ARG A 257 -14.17 -8.06 -54.17
C ARG A 257 -13.57 -7.35 -55.39
N ARG A 258 -12.57 -8.05 -55.92
CA ARG A 258 -12.05 -8.01 -57.29
C ARG A 258 -13.13 -8.50 -58.28
N ASP A 259 -12.89 -8.26 -59.56
CA ASP A 259 -13.72 -8.50 -60.76
C ASP A 259 -14.39 -7.18 -61.18
N GLU A 260 -14.24 -6.62 -62.38
CA GLU A 260 -14.06 -7.17 -63.74
C GLU A 260 -13.14 -6.18 -64.53
N GLY A 261 -12.32 -6.55 -65.52
CA GLY A 261 -12.66 -7.31 -66.72
C GLY A 261 -12.82 -6.33 -67.90
N GLU A 262 -11.96 -6.47 -68.90
CA GLU A 262 -11.90 -5.73 -70.17
C GLU A 262 -13.25 -5.49 -70.86
N THR A 263 -13.40 -4.35 -71.55
CA THR A 263 -13.69 -4.24 -73.01
C THR A 263 -14.11 -2.83 -73.44
N SER A 264 -13.19 -2.11 -74.10
CA SER A 264 -13.39 -1.31 -75.34
C SER A 264 -12.27 -0.29 -75.49
#